data_AF-A0A4S8EWB1-F1
#
_entry.id   AF-A0A4S8EWB1-F1
#
_cell.length_a   1.000
_cell.length_b   1.000
_cell.length_c   1.000
_cell.angle_alpha   90.00
_cell.angle_beta   90.00
_cell.angle_gamma   90.00
#
_symmetry.space_group_name_H-M   'P 1'
#
loop_
_entity.id
_entity.type
_entity.pdbx_description
1 polymer ?
#
loop_
_entity_poly.entity_id
_entity_poly.type
_entity_poly.pdbx_seq_one_letter_code
_entity_poly.pdbx_strand_id
1 'polypeptide(L)'
;MVDPKAFNSALTLRSSGLLRSRLAQTLGVMTDIAILLNDFASEVAPICSHVSVRNDENGPYVFALGLKGMHTLQLRMSGGNFVVQLWLGATAEDESIIEEPKFSDASRAFRAAKEWLEKDVV
;
A
#
# COMPACT_ATOMS: atom_id res chain seq x y z
N MET A 1 -1.16 11.82 -66.53
CA MET A 1 -2.01 12.34 -65.44
C MET A 1 -2.00 11.25 -64.38
N VAL A 2 -1.29 11.44 -63.27
CA VAL A 2 -1.00 10.39 -62.29
C VAL A 2 -1.76 10.72 -61.01
N ASP A 3 -2.68 9.84 -60.61
CA ASP A 3 -3.51 9.97 -59.41
C ASP A 3 -2.68 9.92 -58.11
N PRO A 4 -2.79 10.91 -57.21
CA PRO A 4 -2.07 10.92 -55.94
C PRO A 4 -2.98 10.44 -54.80
N LYS A 5 -3.22 9.13 -54.69
CA LYS A 5 -4.01 8.57 -53.56
C LYS A 5 -3.50 7.26 -52.97
N ALA A 6 -2.21 6.95 -53.11
CA ALA A 6 -1.62 5.77 -52.49
C ALA A 6 -0.38 6.13 -51.67
N PHE A 7 -0.53 6.83 -50.54
CA PHE A 7 0.62 7.02 -49.64
C PHE A 7 0.34 7.08 -48.13
N ASN A 8 -0.85 6.76 -47.62
CA ASN A 8 -1.07 6.77 -46.17
C ASN A 8 -1.98 5.61 -45.73
N SER A 9 -1.41 4.42 -45.52
CA SER A 9 -2.12 3.33 -44.82
C SER A 9 -1.18 2.28 -44.17
N ALA A 10 0.05 2.65 -43.80
CA ALA A 10 1.00 1.70 -43.20
C ALA A 10 1.58 2.14 -41.85
N LEU A 11 0.89 3.01 -41.10
CA LEU A 11 1.45 3.55 -39.85
C LEU A 11 0.41 3.73 -38.73
N THR A 12 -0.46 2.74 -38.49
CA THR A 12 -1.41 2.84 -37.36
C THR A 12 -1.82 1.49 -36.78
N LEU A 13 -0.89 0.56 -36.53
CA LEU A 13 -1.28 -0.73 -35.96
C LEU A 13 -0.23 -1.47 -35.11
N ARG A 14 0.78 -0.77 -34.55
CA ARG A 14 1.79 -1.44 -33.69
C ARG A 14 2.10 -0.79 -32.34
N SER A 15 1.52 0.36 -32.01
CA SER A 15 1.85 1.09 -30.77
C SER A 15 0.89 0.85 -29.59
N SER A 16 -0.23 0.16 -29.78
CA SER A 16 -1.28 0.05 -28.73
C SER A 16 -1.17 -1.17 -27.81
N GLY A 17 -0.33 -2.16 -28.11
CA GLY A 17 -0.22 -3.39 -27.31
C GLY A 17 0.60 -3.24 -26.01
N LEU A 18 1.66 -2.41 -26.05
CA LEU A 18 2.59 -2.25 -24.92
C LEU A 18 2.01 -1.40 -23.78
N LEU A 19 1.15 -0.42 -24.08
CA LEU A 19 0.55 0.45 -23.08
C LEU A 19 -0.57 -0.25 -22.29
N ARG A 20 -1.35 -1.12 -22.94
CA ARG A 20 -2.41 -1.90 -22.27
C ARG A 20 -1.85 -2.92 -21.28
N SER A 21 -0.73 -3.56 -21.63
CA SER A 21 -0.09 -4.57 -20.77
C SER A 21 0.49 -3.95 -19.49
N ARG A 22 1.11 -2.77 -19.57
CA ARG A 22 1.65 -2.05 -18.40
C ARG A 22 0.55 -1.55 -17.47
N LEU A 23 -0.52 -0.97 -18.01
CA LEU A 23 -1.67 -0.53 -17.21
C LEU A 23 -2.35 -1.70 -16.49
N ALA A 24 -2.56 -2.83 -17.17
CA ALA A 24 -3.14 -4.02 -16.56
C ALA A 24 -2.23 -4.63 -15.47
N GLN A 25 -0.91 -4.64 -15.66
CA GLN A 25 0.05 -5.09 -14.65
C GLN A 25 0.05 -4.18 -13.42
N THR A 26 0.05 -2.86 -13.60
CA THR A 26 -0.01 -1.91 -12.48
C THR A 26 -1.34 -2.02 -11.71
N LEU A 27 -2.46 -2.16 -12.42
CA LEU A 27 -3.78 -2.36 -11.81
C LEU A 27 -3.88 -3.68 -11.02
N GLY A 28 -3.32 -4.76 -11.57
CA GLY A 28 -3.25 -6.06 -10.89
C GLY A 28 -2.46 -5.99 -9.58
N VAL A 29 -1.25 -5.45 -9.63
CA VAL A 29 -0.38 -5.29 -8.46
C VAL A 29 -1.02 -4.42 -7.38
N MET A 30 -1.71 -3.32 -7.76
CA MET A 30 -2.42 -2.48 -6.78
C MET A 30 -3.58 -3.20 -6.11
N THR A 31 -4.27 -4.09 -6.84
CA THR A 31 -5.39 -4.88 -6.30
C THR A 31 -4.87 -5.92 -5.30
N ASP A 32 -3.77 -6.60 -5.61
CA ASP A 32 -3.14 -7.58 -4.72
C ASP A 32 -2.67 -6.94 -3.40
N ILE A 33 -2.07 -5.74 -3.47
CA ILE A 33 -1.63 -5.00 -2.27
C ILE A 33 -2.83 -4.59 -1.41
N ALA A 34 -3.91 -4.09 -2.01
CA ALA A 34 -5.09 -3.69 -1.27
C ALA A 34 -5.74 -4.89 -0.55
N ILE A 35 -5.75 -6.07 -1.16
CA ILE A 35 -6.22 -7.31 -0.52
C ILE A 35 -5.34 -7.66 0.67
N LEU A 36 -4.01 -7.70 0.49
CA LEU A 36 -3.06 -7.99 1.56
C LEU A 36 -3.20 -7.04 2.76
N LEU A 37 -3.40 -5.75 2.50
CA LEU A 37 -3.61 -4.75 3.55
C LEU A 37 -4.95 -4.93 4.27
N ASN A 38 -6.02 -5.34 3.56
CA ASN A 38 -7.30 -5.67 4.18
C ASN A 38 -7.24 -6.95 5.03
N ASP A 39 -6.50 -7.96 4.59
CA ASP A 39 -6.28 -9.19 5.34
C ASP A 39 -5.55 -8.87 6.65
N PHE A 40 -4.48 -8.07 6.59
CA PHE A 40 -3.77 -7.59 7.78
C PHE A 40 -4.70 -6.76 8.70
N ALA A 41 -5.46 -5.82 8.15
CA ALA A 41 -6.39 -5.01 8.93
C ALA A 41 -7.42 -5.86 9.67
N SER A 42 -7.93 -6.91 9.03
CA SER A 42 -8.87 -7.87 9.62
C SER A 42 -8.22 -8.70 10.72
N GLU A 43 -6.95 -9.08 10.56
CA GLU A 43 -6.18 -9.84 11.55
C GLU A 43 -5.94 -9.02 12.84
N VAL A 44 -5.60 -7.74 12.72
CA VAL A 44 -5.28 -6.89 13.88
C VAL A 44 -6.49 -6.19 14.50
N ALA A 45 -7.64 -6.18 13.82
CA ALA A 45 -8.87 -5.59 14.34
C ALA A 45 -9.22 -5.98 15.80
N PRO A 46 -9.04 -7.24 16.26
CA PRO A 46 -9.35 -7.63 17.64
C PRO A 46 -8.43 -7.02 18.71
N ILE A 47 -7.22 -6.57 18.33
CA ILE A 47 -6.21 -5.99 19.23
C ILE A 47 -6.06 -4.48 19.04
N CYS A 48 -6.98 -3.87 18.29
CA CYS A 48 -6.98 -2.44 17.97
C CYS A 48 -8.26 -1.77 18.47
N SER A 49 -8.14 -0.53 18.94
CA SER A 49 -9.30 0.34 19.16
C SER A 49 -9.84 0.90 17.84
N HIS A 50 -8.95 1.05 16.85
CA HIS A 50 -9.29 1.50 15.51
C HIS A 50 -8.35 0.87 14.48
N VAL A 51 -8.92 0.39 13.37
CA VAL A 51 -8.16 -0.02 12.19
C VAL A 51 -8.90 0.43 10.94
N SER A 52 -8.18 0.93 9.95
CA SER A 52 -8.75 1.31 8.66
C SER A 52 -7.74 1.19 7.54
N VAL A 53 -8.20 0.70 6.39
CA VAL A 53 -7.43 0.77 5.14
C VAL A 53 -7.82 2.07 4.45
N ARG A 54 -6.82 2.91 4.19
CA ARG A 54 -6.97 4.23 3.59
C ARG A 54 -6.10 4.32 2.34
N ASN A 55 -6.29 5.38 1.57
CA ASN A 55 -5.54 5.63 0.36
C ASN A 55 -5.11 7.09 0.35
N ASP A 56 -3.86 7.36 0.02
CA ASP A 56 -3.32 8.71 -0.17
C ASP A 56 -2.60 8.82 -1.53
N GLU A 57 -1.87 9.92 -1.74
CA GLU A 57 -1.09 10.18 -2.95
C GLU A 57 0.00 9.12 -3.23
N ASN A 58 0.43 8.39 -2.19
CA ASN A 58 1.44 7.34 -2.24
C ASN A 58 0.84 5.93 -2.27
N GLY A 59 -0.49 5.80 -2.38
CA GLY A 59 -1.20 4.54 -2.51
C GLY A 59 -1.82 4.02 -1.20
N PRO A 60 -2.32 2.77 -1.20
CA PRO A 60 -3.07 2.24 -0.07
C PRO A 60 -2.17 2.00 1.14
N TYR A 61 -2.70 2.24 2.32
CA TYR A 61 -2.04 1.99 3.60
C TYR A 61 -3.05 1.55 4.66
N VAL A 62 -2.57 0.80 5.64
CA VAL A 62 -3.33 0.49 6.86
C VAL A 62 -2.92 1.47 7.93
N PHE A 63 -3.91 2.07 8.57
CA PHE A 63 -3.76 2.80 9.82
C PHE A 63 -4.37 1.98 10.95
N ALA A 64 -3.61 1.72 12.00
CA ALA A 64 -4.06 0.98 13.16
C ALA A 64 -3.64 1.68 14.46
N LEU A 65 -4.56 1.71 15.41
CA LEU A 65 -4.38 2.24 16.76
C LEU A 65 -4.63 1.10 17.75
N GLY A 66 -3.68 0.85 18.63
CA GLY A 66 -3.79 -0.13 19.70
C GLY A 66 -4.96 0.15 20.65
N LEU A 67 -5.32 -0.83 21.48
CA LEU A 67 -6.50 -0.74 22.35
C LEU A 67 -6.44 0.39 23.38
N LYS A 68 -5.26 0.69 23.95
CA LYS A 68 -5.06 1.76 24.93
C LYS A 68 -4.75 3.10 24.26
N GLY A 69 -4.59 3.12 22.93
CA GLY A 69 -4.28 4.31 22.15
C GLY A 69 -2.85 4.80 22.34
N MET A 70 -1.93 3.98 22.88
CA MET A 70 -0.53 4.40 23.03
C MET A 70 0.33 3.97 21.86
N HIS A 71 -0.03 2.89 21.16
CA HIS A 71 0.74 2.36 20.04
C HIS A 71 -0.04 2.54 18.74
N THR A 72 0.48 3.38 17.85
CA THR A 72 -0.10 3.65 16.53
C THR A 72 0.84 3.14 15.47
N LEU A 73 0.29 2.67 14.35
CA LEU A 73 1.09 2.34 13.18
C LEU A 73 0.42 2.72 11.87
N GLN A 74 1.29 2.94 10.89
CA GLN A 74 0.94 3.03 9.49
C GLN A 74 1.74 2.00 8.69
N LEU A 75 1.08 1.14 7.95
CA LEU A 75 1.69 0.11 7.12
C LEU A 75 1.35 0.37 5.66
N ARG A 76 2.36 0.46 4.79
CA ARG A 76 2.18 0.69 3.36
C ARG A 76 3.20 -0.05 2.53
N MET A 77 2.89 -0.27 1.25
CA MET A 77 3.89 -0.74 0.29
C MET A 77 4.45 0.44 -0.51
N SER A 78 5.76 0.63 -0.49
CA SER A 78 6.47 1.68 -1.23
C SER A 78 7.77 1.13 -1.82
N GLY A 79 7.98 1.35 -3.12
CA GLY A 79 9.19 0.92 -3.81
C GLY A 79 9.49 -0.59 -3.69
N GLY A 80 8.45 -1.43 -3.66
CA GLY A 80 8.60 -2.88 -3.50
C GLY A 80 8.85 -3.36 -2.06
N ASN A 81 8.85 -2.48 -1.07
CA ASN A 81 9.01 -2.81 0.33
C ASN A 81 7.76 -2.44 1.13
N PHE A 82 7.47 -3.20 2.17
CA PHE A 82 6.53 -2.84 3.23
C PHE A 82 7.24 -1.91 4.20
N VAL A 83 6.76 -0.68 4.27
CA VAL A 83 7.20 0.34 5.21
C VAL A 83 6.21 0.36 6.36
N VAL A 84 6.70 0.13 7.57
CA VAL A 84 5.90 0.21 8.79
C VAL A 84 6.39 1.43 9.56
N GLN A 85 5.53 2.41 9.76
CA GLN A 85 5.83 3.57 10.59
C GLN A 85 5.19 3.31 11.95
N LEU A 86 6.03 3.28 12.99
CA LEU A 86 5.64 3.00 14.36
C LEU A 86 5.65 4.30 15.16
N TRP A 87 4.53 4.59 15.80
CA TRP A 87 4.28 5.83 16.51
C TRP A 87 3.82 5.51 17.94
N LEU A 88 4.17 6.40 18.86
CA LEU A 88 3.73 6.35 20.24
C LEU A 88 2.86 7.58 20.51
N GLY A 89 1.60 7.35 20.90
CA GLY A 89 0.55 8.36 21.00
C GLY A 89 -0.58 8.17 19.99
N ALA A 90 -1.76 8.71 20.31
CA ALA A 90 -2.99 8.56 19.52
C ALA A 90 -3.17 9.62 18.43
N THR A 91 -2.44 10.74 18.50
CA THR A 91 -2.62 11.92 17.65
C THR A 91 -1.29 12.54 17.26
N ALA A 92 -1.28 13.18 16.07
CA ALA A 92 -0.12 13.86 15.49
C ALA A 92 0.51 15.00 16.30
N GLU A 93 -0.15 15.41 17.37
CA GLU A 93 0.32 16.46 18.27
C GLU A 93 1.20 15.90 19.41
N ASP A 94 1.10 14.59 19.69
CA ASP A 94 1.95 13.84 20.65
C ASP A 94 3.01 12.96 19.92
N GLU A 95 3.02 12.98 18.58
CA GLU A 95 3.73 12.02 17.74
C GLU A 95 5.26 12.25 17.71
N SER A 96 5.99 11.23 18.15
CA SER A 96 7.35 10.98 17.66
C SER A 96 7.34 9.66 16.89
N ILE A 97 7.74 9.69 15.61
CA ILE A 97 8.08 8.47 14.88
C ILE A 97 9.21 7.81 15.67
N ILE A 98 8.94 6.64 16.23
CA ILE A 98 9.96 5.92 16.99
C ILE A 98 10.80 5.10 16.00
N GLU A 99 10.14 4.43 15.05
CA GLU A 99 10.84 3.59 14.06
C GLU A 99 10.11 3.57 12.69
N GLU A 100 10.90 3.44 11.63
CA GLU A 100 10.41 3.17 10.26
C GLU A 100 11.10 1.93 9.66
N PRO A 101 10.82 0.72 10.16
CA PRO A 101 11.38 -0.49 9.58
C PRO A 101 10.81 -0.77 8.18
N LYS A 102 11.69 -1.25 7.30
CA LYS A 102 11.38 -1.59 5.91
C LYS A 102 11.62 -3.08 5.70
N PHE A 103 10.65 -3.76 5.12
CA PHE A 103 10.68 -5.19 4.88
C PHE A 103 10.40 -5.47 3.40
N SER A 104 11.19 -6.36 2.81
CA SER A 104 10.91 -6.87 1.46
C SER A 104 9.83 -7.96 1.43
N ASP A 105 9.41 -8.43 2.61
CA ASP A 105 8.45 -9.52 2.79
C ASP A 105 7.26 -9.08 3.63
N ALA A 106 6.04 -9.39 3.16
CA ALA A 106 4.79 -9.01 3.81
C ALA A 106 4.66 -9.65 5.20
N SER A 107 4.96 -10.94 5.32
CA SER A 107 4.79 -11.70 6.56
C SER A 107 5.63 -11.11 7.70
N ARG A 108 6.88 -10.71 7.39
CA ARG A 108 7.75 -10.04 8.37
C ARG A 108 7.23 -8.67 8.77
N ALA A 109 6.75 -7.88 7.82
CA ALA A 109 6.17 -6.57 8.09
C ALA A 109 4.93 -6.68 8.98
N PHE A 110 4.04 -7.61 8.65
CA PHE A 110 2.80 -7.83 9.38
C PHE A 110 3.07 -8.30 10.80
N ARG A 111 4.03 -9.22 10.98
CA ARG A 111 4.43 -9.67 12.32
C ARG A 111 4.97 -8.52 13.16
N ALA A 112 5.88 -7.71 12.62
CA ALA A 112 6.44 -6.56 13.36
C ALA A 112 5.36 -5.52 13.71
N ALA A 113 4.44 -5.25 12.77
CA ALA A 113 3.31 -4.36 12.99
C ALA A 113 2.36 -4.87 14.09
N LYS A 114 2.05 -6.17 14.07
CA LYS A 114 1.23 -6.82 15.10
C LYS A 114 1.91 -6.81 16.47
N GLU A 115 3.18 -7.19 16.54
CA GLU A 115 3.98 -7.17 17.78
C GLU A 115 4.01 -5.75 18.40
N TRP A 116 3.99 -4.70 17.57
CA TRP A 116 3.88 -3.33 18.06
C TRP A 116 2.53 -3.02 18.71
N LEU A 117 1.42 -3.41 18.06
CA LEU A 117 0.07 -3.20 18.57
C LEU A 117 -0.22 -4.03 19.84
N GLU A 118 0.35 -5.24 19.92
CA GLU A 118 0.19 -6.12 21.08
C GLU A 118 0.82 -5.55 22.36
N LYS A 119 1.83 -4.68 22.26
CA LYS A 119 2.38 -3.94 23.42
C LYS A 119 1.35 -3.05 24.10
N ASP A 120 0.29 -2.68 23.39
CA ASP A 120 -0.81 -1.86 23.93
C ASP A 120 -1.87 -2.69 24.64
N VAL A 121 -1.89 -4.01 24.42
CA VAL A 121 -2.83 -4.93 25.08
C VAL A 121 -2.34 -5.30 26.47
N VAL A 122 -1.03 -5.50 26.62
CA VAL A 122 -0.35 -5.80 27.90
C VAL A 122 -0.37 -4.57 28.81
#